data_AF-A0A4P7RIN2-F1
#
_entry.id   AF-A0A4P7RIN2-F1
#
_cell.length_a   1.000
_cell.length_b   1.000
_cell.length_c   1.000
_cell.angle_alpha   90.00
_cell.angle_beta   90.00
_cell.angle_gamma   90.00
#
_symmetry.space_group_name_H-M   'P 1'
#
loop_
_entity.id
_entity.type
_entity.pdbx_description
1 polymer ?
#
loop_
_entity_poly.entity_id
_entity_poly.type
_entity_poly.pdbx_seq_one_letter_code
_entity_poly.pdbx_strand_id
1 'polypeptide(L)'
;MLAAHSEPVLLGEDISRTEHADHSSSRDRRDSHVSSRAPWIVFTASLAGYVAIGLTLSLRFGYLLGDALSRTSAAQSVLLSRDPHVSAIGFIFTPLTALAQLPIVALSSWWPAITRWNISGILVSAAFMAGVVVMVYGICRDRGLSTRYCTIVTVVFAINPMIVFYGANGMSEAVFLFFVCWAVRRLIRWVHTDDVHDLVVAGIALALAYLTRYDGVVAIAGAAVLVAAITLMRRGRAQWRQMIRRAVLDGVLVAGPGFAAFVVWTGTSWLITGEALAQLSSGYGNAAILAQSGGSTGTALGNTVFAVTAIVVLGPALLVALPVSAVLALRRRDLEFLVGPVVFGAVLAFQAVSFIGGSTFGFLRFYICAIPLAVVALVQLVPPRGNPHTRREGAFHRPRPVRAMVPAGVGVGLVVLSVLAVPVTGWAMVQPKLAPQEYALGYLLDPTPSADDADAVAARTIIDSFATERELAAYLDAQNLPEGSVLVDTVYGFAVVAASSNPSQFVVPSDQDFTTILNDPGAAGVKYLLTVPNTGRGESDAVNRRYPTIYDNGATISTLAFEVPTTGADQPNWRIYQVVD
;
A
#
# COMPACT_ATOMS: atom_id res chain seq x y z
N MET A 1 -44.22 15.68 54.37
CA MET A 1 -45.65 15.30 54.44
C MET A 1 -46.28 15.81 53.14
N LEU A 2 -46.39 14.98 52.09
CA LEU A 2 -47.55 14.10 51.79
C LEU A 2 -48.85 14.93 51.68
N ALA A 3 -49.68 14.88 50.63
CA ALA A 3 -49.85 13.97 49.49
C ALA A 3 -50.65 14.74 48.39
N ALA A 4 -50.32 14.62 47.10
CA ALA A 4 -50.94 13.72 46.10
C ALA A 4 -52.47 13.86 45.94
N HIS A 5 -52.91 14.25 44.73
CA HIS A 5 -54.06 13.64 44.05
C HIS A 5 -53.94 13.82 42.53
N SER A 6 -54.42 12.80 41.83
CA SER A 6 -54.18 12.36 40.46
C SER A 6 -55.32 12.70 39.48
N GLU A 7 -54.94 12.88 38.21
CA GLU A 7 -55.59 12.75 36.89
C GLU A 7 -56.94 11.97 36.73
N PRO A 8 -57.78 12.22 35.67
CA PRO A 8 -57.52 11.66 34.31
C PRO A 8 -58.06 12.37 33.03
N VAL A 9 -57.23 12.38 31.96
CA VAL A 9 -57.38 11.75 30.60
C VAL A 9 -58.55 12.08 29.61
N LEU A 10 -58.13 12.53 28.40
CA LEU A 10 -58.56 12.25 26.98
C LEU A 10 -59.60 13.10 26.17
N LEU A 11 -59.13 13.45 24.93
CA LEU A 11 -59.76 13.41 23.58
C LEU A 11 -60.15 14.72 22.84
N GLY A 12 -59.72 14.77 21.56
CA GLY A 12 -60.03 15.77 20.53
C GLY A 12 -58.77 16.10 19.71
N GLU A 13 -58.21 15.19 18.91
CA GLU A 13 -58.54 14.99 17.48
C GLU A 13 -58.92 16.28 16.75
N ASP A 14 -57.99 16.81 15.94
CA ASP A 14 -58.33 17.69 14.83
C ASP A 14 -57.75 17.10 13.53
N ILE A 15 -58.68 16.66 12.70
CA ILE A 15 -58.50 15.94 11.44
C ILE A 15 -58.71 16.97 10.32
N SER A 16 -57.68 17.23 9.53
CA SER A 16 -57.89 17.67 8.14
C SER A 16 -56.82 17.08 7.23
N ARG A 17 -57.09 15.84 6.81
CA ARG A 17 -56.50 15.22 5.61
C ARG A 17 -57.07 15.91 4.38
N THR A 18 -56.21 16.44 3.53
CA THR A 18 -56.46 16.49 2.08
C THR A 18 -55.78 15.26 1.47
N GLU A 19 -56.62 14.29 1.09
CA GLU A 19 -56.21 13.14 0.29
C GLU A 19 -55.85 13.60 -1.13
N HIS A 20 -54.57 13.53 -1.47
CA HIS A 20 -54.16 13.20 -2.83
C HIS A 20 -53.52 11.82 -2.79
N ALA A 21 -54.31 10.84 -3.23
CA ALA A 21 -53.90 9.47 -3.44
C ALA A 21 -52.77 9.43 -4.47
N ASP A 22 -51.55 9.18 -4.00
CA ASP A 22 -50.42 8.86 -4.87
C ASP A 22 -50.11 7.37 -4.74
N HIS A 23 -50.60 6.59 -5.71
CA HIS A 23 -50.50 5.13 -5.79
C HIS A 23 -49.07 4.63 -6.12
N SER A 24 -48.02 5.42 -5.87
CA SER A 24 -46.63 5.14 -6.24
C SER A 24 -45.77 4.48 -5.14
N SER A 25 -46.29 4.34 -3.91
CA SER A 25 -45.47 4.00 -2.73
C SER A 25 -45.05 2.53 -2.58
N SER A 26 -45.59 1.60 -3.37
CA SER A 26 -45.29 0.16 -3.22
C SER A 26 -44.08 -0.33 -4.04
N ARG A 27 -43.68 0.41 -5.09
CA ARG A 27 -42.46 0.13 -5.88
C ARG A 27 -41.22 0.86 -5.34
N ASP A 28 -41.37 2.08 -4.82
CA ASP A 28 -40.24 2.89 -4.31
C ASP A 28 -39.66 2.37 -2.97
N ARG A 29 -40.42 1.56 -2.23
CA ARG A 29 -39.92 0.86 -1.01
C ARG A 29 -39.02 -0.34 -1.29
N ARG A 30 -38.98 -0.87 -2.53
CA ARG A 30 -38.16 -2.05 -2.85
C ARG A 30 -36.71 -1.71 -3.19
N ASP A 31 -36.42 -0.49 -3.61
CA ASP A 31 -35.07 -0.07 -4.03
C ASP A 31 -34.22 0.59 -2.92
N SER A 32 -34.82 0.87 -1.75
CA SER A 32 -34.18 1.62 -0.67
C SER A 32 -33.64 0.76 0.50
N HIS A 33 -33.98 -0.53 0.58
CA HIS A 33 -33.38 -1.45 1.53
C HIS A 33 -32.13 -2.12 0.92
N VAL A 34 -31.03 -1.37 0.86
CA VAL A 34 -29.71 -2.01 0.75
C VAL A 34 -29.51 -2.82 2.02
N SER A 35 -29.39 -4.14 1.86
CA SER A 35 -28.94 -5.01 2.94
C SER A 35 -27.61 -4.50 3.46
N SER A 36 -27.54 -4.18 4.75
CA SER A 36 -26.30 -3.79 5.46
C SER A 36 -25.16 -4.81 5.30
N ARG A 37 -25.48 -6.00 4.76
CA ARG A 37 -24.55 -7.11 4.50
C ARG A 37 -23.76 -6.97 3.20
N ALA A 38 -24.15 -6.13 2.24
CA ALA A 38 -23.49 -6.09 0.93
C ALA A 38 -21.98 -5.72 1.00
N PRO A 39 -21.55 -4.68 1.75
CA PRO A 39 -20.13 -4.38 1.92
C PRO A 39 -19.36 -5.52 2.60
N TRP A 40 -19.99 -6.21 3.55
CA TRP A 40 -19.39 -7.36 4.23
C TRP A 40 -19.18 -8.54 3.29
N ILE A 41 -20.16 -8.85 2.44
CA ILE A 41 -20.03 -9.92 1.43
C ILE A 41 -18.88 -9.61 0.47
N VAL A 42 -18.80 -8.36 -0.01
CA VAL A 42 -17.70 -7.91 -0.89
C VAL A 42 -16.36 -8.05 -0.18
N PHE A 43 -16.25 -7.60 1.06
CA PHE A 43 -15.03 -7.71 1.86
C PHE A 43 -14.62 -9.17 2.06
N THR A 44 -15.52 -10.03 2.55
CA THR A 44 -15.19 -11.42 2.88
C THR A 44 -14.86 -12.24 1.64
N ALA A 45 -15.56 -12.01 0.52
CA ALA A 45 -15.27 -12.72 -0.73
C ALA A 45 -13.90 -12.32 -1.30
N SER A 46 -13.59 -11.02 -1.33
CA SER A 46 -12.28 -10.53 -1.77
C SER A 46 -11.16 -10.99 -0.84
N LEU A 47 -11.36 -10.90 0.47
CA LEU A 47 -10.38 -11.36 1.47
C LEU A 47 -10.05 -12.84 1.27
N ALA A 48 -11.07 -13.70 1.18
CA ALA A 48 -10.87 -15.13 0.97
C ALA A 48 -10.10 -15.43 -0.32
N GLY A 49 -10.43 -14.72 -1.42
CA GLY A 49 -9.74 -14.85 -2.70
C GLY A 49 -8.26 -14.44 -2.63
N TYR A 50 -7.97 -13.25 -2.06
CA TYR A 50 -6.60 -12.75 -1.96
C TYR A 50 -5.73 -13.58 -1.01
N VAL A 51 -6.28 -14.04 0.12
CA VAL A 51 -5.58 -14.94 1.03
C VAL A 51 -5.29 -16.29 0.35
N ALA A 52 -6.26 -16.89 -0.33
CA ALA A 52 -6.06 -18.16 -1.02
C ALA A 52 -4.96 -18.07 -2.09
N ILE A 53 -4.96 -17.00 -2.89
CA ILE A 53 -3.94 -16.76 -3.91
C ILE A 53 -2.58 -16.52 -3.26
N GLY A 54 -2.50 -15.67 -2.23
CA GLY A 54 -1.23 -15.34 -1.58
C GLY A 54 -0.60 -16.53 -0.88
N LEU A 55 -1.39 -17.33 -0.17
CA LEU A 55 -0.92 -18.60 0.41
C LEU A 55 -0.48 -19.59 -0.66
N THR A 56 -1.12 -19.62 -1.82
CA THR A 56 -0.70 -20.48 -2.94
C THR A 56 0.65 -20.00 -3.51
N LEU A 57 0.80 -18.70 -3.78
CA LEU A 57 2.05 -18.13 -4.30
C LEU A 57 3.21 -18.38 -3.34
N SER A 58 3.00 -18.15 -2.05
CA SER A 58 4.03 -18.34 -1.04
C SER A 58 4.32 -19.82 -0.74
N LEU A 59 3.31 -20.60 -0.31
CA LEU A 59 3.55 -21.94 0.23
C LEU A 59 3.77 -23.01 -0.86
N ARG A 60 3.15 -22.86 -2.03
CA ARG A 60 3.30 -23.83 -3.13
C ARG A 60 4.44 -23.48 -4.06
N PHE A 61 4.57 -22.20 -4.42
CA PHE A 61 5.55 -21.76 -5.41
C PHE A 61 6.81 -21.12 -4.80
N GLY A 62 6.81 -20.82 -3.50
CA GLY A 62 7.92 -20.15 -2.84
C GLY A 62 8.12 -18.69 -3.26
N TYR A 63 7.13 -18.11 -3.95
CA TYR A 63 7.27 -16.82 -4.59
C TYR A 63 6.99 -15.68 -3.59
N LEU A 64 8.07 -15.04 -3.14
CA LEU A 64 8.07 -13.99 -2.13
C LEU A 64 8.71 -12.72 -2.69
N LEU A 65 8.15 -11.55 -2.32
CA LEU A 65 8.76 -10.27 -2.68
C LEU A 65 9.68 -9.77 -1.56
N GLY A 66 10.90 -9.36 -1.92
CA GLY A 66 11.93 -8.96 -0.97
C GLY A 66 11.51 -7.85 -0.02
N ASP A 67 10.92 -6.76 -0.53
CA ASP A 67 10.43 -5.66 0.31
C ASP A 67 9.27 -6.08 1.24
N ALA A 68 8.50 -7.10 0.88
CA ALA A 68 7.45 -7.61 1.76
C ALA A 68 8.08 -8.44 2.89
N LEU A 69 9.00 -9.34 2.54
CA LEU A 69 9.71 -10.18 3.51
C LEU A 69 10.60 -9.34 4.46
N SER A 70 11.23 -8.28 3.99
CA SER A 70 12.04 -7.39 4.85
C SER A 70 11.20 -6.64 5.88
N ARG A 71 9.96 -6.24 5.54
CA ARG A 71 9.01 -5.66 6.52
C ARG A 71 8.53 -6.70 7.54
N THR A 72 8.39 -7.95 7.11
CA THR A 72 8.07 -9.07 8.00
C THR A 72 9.23 -9.35 8.95
N SER A 73 10.47 -9.31 8.46
CA SER A 73 11.68 -9.38 9.29
C SER A 73 11.73 -8.22 10.29
N ALA A 74 11.47 -6.98 9.87
CA ALA A 74 11.42 -5.85 10.78
C ALA A 74 10.33 -6.00 11.88
N ALA A 75 9.15 -6.51 11.52
CA ALA A 75 8.10 -6.81 12.50
C ALA A 75 8.50 -7.95 13.46
N GLN A 76 9.27 -8.95 12.98
CA GLN A 76 9.85 -10.00 13.82
C GLN A 76 10.89 -9.43 14.77
N SER A 77 11.74 -8.51 14.32
CA SER A 77 12.76 -7.88 15.16
C SER A 77 12.17 -7.07 16.32
N VAL A 78 10.95 -6.54 16.19
CA VAL A 78 10.29 -5.83 17.29
C VAL A 78 9.89 -6.76 18.44
N LEU A 79 9.59 -8.03 18.14
CA LEU A 79 8.94 -8.94 19.10
C LEU A 79 9.81 -10.12 19.52
N LEU A 80 10.68 -10.59 18.62
CA LEU A 80 11.32 -11.91 18.70
C LEU A 80 12.82 -11.88 18.38
N SER A 81 13.43 -10.71 18.14
CA SER A 81 14.90 -10.62 18.03
C SER A 81 15.57 -10.95 19.37
N ARG A 82 16.90 -10.92 19.35
CA ARG A 82 17.72 -10.94 20.56
C ARG A 82 17.48 -9.74 21.47
N ASP A 83 17.28 -8.56 20.89
CA ASP A 83 16.98 -7.30 21.59
C ASP A 83 15.62 -6.74 21.14
N PRO A 84 14.48 -7.26 21.66
CA PRO A 84 13.15 -6.82 21.24
C PRO A 84 12.82 -5.42 21.75
N HIS A 85 12.64 -4.47 20.84
CA HIS A 85 12.19 -3.13 21.16
C HIS A 85 11.52 -2.46 19.95
N VAL A 86 10.66 -1.46 20.18
CA VAL A 86 9.84 -0.85 19.12
C VAL A 86 10.67 -0.17 18.03
N SER A 87 11.82 0.42 18.37
CA SER A 87 12.73 1.03 17.39
C SER A 87 13.40 0.04 16.43
N ALA A 88 13.34 -1.28 16.71
CA ALA A 88 13.87 -2.31 15.82
C ALA A 88 13.06 -2.46 14.51
N ILE A 89 11.90 -1.79 14.42
CA ILE A 89 11.08 -1.74 13.21
C ILE A 89 11.81 -1.08 12.01
N GLY A 90 12.88 -0.32 12.28
CA GLY A 90 13.64 0.41 11.27
C GLY A 90 12.97 1.69 10.80
N PHE A 91 13.77 2.59 10.21
CA PHE A 91 13.35 3.94 9.79
C PHE A 91 13.49 4.21 8.29
N ILE A 92 13.90 3.19 7.52
CA ILE A 92 14.00 3.27 6.06
C ILE A 92 12.60 3.29 5.46
N PHE A 93 11.74 2.35 5.87
CA PHE A 93 10.32 2.33 5.53
C PHE A 93 9.50 3.04 6.60
N THR A 94 8.36 3.61 6.21
CA THR A 94 7.37 4.11 7.16
C THR A 94 6.71 2.94 7.92
N PRO A 95 6.28 3.15 9.17
CA PRO A 95 6.14 2.05 10.12
C PRO A 95 4.85 1.26 9.96
N LEU A 96 3.80 1.81 9.34
CA LEU A 96 2.44 1.25 9.45
C LEU A 96 2.33 -0.18 8.89
N THR A 97 3.08 -0.48 7.83
CA THR A 97 3.05 -1.80 7.19
C THR A 97 3.67 -2.90 8.05
N ALA A 98 4.70 -2.59 8.83
CA ALA A 98 5.29 -3.53 9.79
C ALA A 98 4.50 -3.56 11.10
N LEU A 99 4.03 -2.41 11.60
CA LEU A 99 3.18 -2.33 12.79
C LEU A 99 1.89 -3.15 12.65
N ALA A 100 1.26 -3.11 11.46
CA ALA A 100 0.06 -3.89 11.17
C ALA A 100 0.28 -5.41 11.23
N GLN A 101 1.52 -5.87 11.09
CA GLN A 101 1.88 -7.29 11.15
C GLN A 101 2.14 -7.80 12.56
N LEU A 102 2.45 -6.92 13.54
CA LEU A 102 2.84 -7.32 14.89
C LEU A 102 1.89 -8.32 15.56
N PRO A 103 0.55 -8.18 15.49
CA PRO A 103 -0.34 -9.16 16.12
C PRO A 103 -0.23 -10.56 15.54
N ILE A 104 0.06 -10.67 14.23
CA ILE A 104 0.20 -11.95 13.53
C ILE A 104 1.61 -12.51 13.76
N VAL A 105 2.63 -11.65 13.71
CA VAL A 105 4.03 -12.05 13.96
C VAL A 105 4.24 -12.52 15.39
N ALA A 106 3.51 -11.99 16.38
CA ALA A 106 3.56 -12.51 17.75
C ALA A 106 3.26 -14.02 17.82
N LEU A 107 2.42 -14.53 16.91
CA LEU A 107 2.06 -15.95 16.82
C LEU A 107 3.16 -16.81 16.19
N SER A 108 4.22 -16.21 15.61
CA SER A 108 5.29 -16.97 14.96
C SER A 108 6.19 -17.71 15.95
N SER A 109 6.14 -17.33 17.23
CA SER A 109 6.72 -18.11 18.34
C SER A 109 6.16 -19.54 18.40
N TRP A 110 4.89 -19.73 18.05
CA TRP A 110 4.26 -21.06 17.95
C TRP A 110 4.29 -21.63 16.53
N TRP A 111 4.25 -20.76 15.52
CA TRP A 111 4.25 -21.16 14.12
C TRP A 111 5.25 -20.34 13.29
N PRO A 112 6.54 -20.71 13.27
CA PRO A 112 7.60 -19.97 12.55
C PRO A 112 7.35 -19.81 11.04
N ALA A 113 6.49 -20.65 10.46
CA ALA A 113 6.05 -20.52 9.08
C ALA A 113 5.44 -19.13 8.77
N ILE A 114 4.90 -18.45 9.79
CA ILE A 114 4.29 -17.13 9.64
C ILE A 114 5.29 -16.12 9.06
N THR A 115 6.51 -16.06 9.60
CA THR A 115 7.56 -15.15 9.13
C THR A 115 8.34 -15.77 7.98
N ARG A 116 8.64 -17.07 8.05
CA ARG A 116 9.40 -17.81 7.02
C ARG A 116 8.77 -17.75 5.63
N TRP A 117 7.45 -17.79 5.56
CA TRP A 117 6.68 -17.77 4.31
C TRP A 117 5.89 -16.46 4.14
N ASN A 118 6.25 -15.40 4.87
CA ASN A 118 5.64 -14.09 4.75
C ASN A 118 4.09 -14.07 4.90
N ILE A 119 3.53 -15.00 5.68
CA ILE A 119 2.08 -15.14 5.86
C ILE A 119 1.50 -13.88 6.52
N SER A 120 2.22 -13.27 7.46
CA SER A 120 1.80 -12.02 8.12
C SER A 120 1.59 -10.89 7.10
N GLY A 121 2.56 -10.69 6.20
CA GLY A 121 2.47 -9.71 5.12
C GLY A 121 1.25 -9.97 4.24
N ILE A 122 1.08 -11.22 3.78
CA ILE A 122 -0.05 -11.64 2.92
C ILE A 122 -1.41 -11.35 3.56
N LEU A 123 -1.58 -11.69 4.83
CA LEU A 123 -2.84 -11.45 5.55
C LEU A 123 -3.15 -9.96 5.68
N VAL A 124 -2.14 -9.14 5.96
CA VAL A 124 -2.28 -7.67 6.02
C VAL A 124 -2.64 -7.12 4.64
N SER A 125 -1.88 -7.45 3.58
CA SER A 125 -2.18 -6.94 2.23
C SER A 125 -3.57 -7.37 1.76
N ALA A 126 -3.98 -8.61 2.04
CA ALA A 126 -5.28 -9.14 1.63
C ALA A 126 -6.44 -8.42 2.32
N ALA A 127 -6.31 -8.15 3.63
CA ALA A 127 -7.31 -7.42 4.40
C ALA A 127 -7.48 -5.98 3.90
N PHE A 128 -6.37 -5.27 3.70
CA PHE A 128 -6.43 -3.89 3.22
C PHE A 128 -6.91 -3.80 1.77
N MET A 129 -6.49 -4.71 0.88
CA MET A 129 -6.96 -4.74 -0.50
C MET A 129 -8.46 -5.07 -0.59
N ALA A 130 -8.96 -6.01 0.22
CA ALA A 130 -10.40 -6.25 0.35
C ALA A 130 -11.14 -4.98 0.82
N GLY A 131 -10.52 -4.20 1.72
CA GLY A 131 -10.97 -2.86 2.08
C GLY A 131 -11.03 -1.89 0.89
N VAL A 132 -10.04 -1.91 -0.01
CA VAL A 132 -10.04 -1.09 -1.24
C VAL A 132 -11.26 -1.43 -2.11
N VAL A 133 -11.55 -2.72 -2.28
CA VAL A 133 -12.72 -3.19 -3.04
C VAL A 133 -14.03 -2.64 -2.44
N VAL A 134 -14.13 -2.62 -1.10
CA VAL A 134 -15.27 -1.99 -0.40
C VAL A 134 -15.33 -0.48 -0.64
N MET A 135 -14.19 0.21 -0.69
CA MET A 135 -14.15 1.64 -1.01
C MET A 135 -14.61 1.91 -2.44
N VAL A 136 -14.18 1.09 -3.41
CA VAL A 136 -14.65 1.19 -4.81
C VAL A 136 -16.15 0.97 -4.91
N TYR A 137 -16.68 -0.07 -4.27
CA TYR A 137 -18.12 -0.30 -4.20
C TYR A 137 -18.84 0.91 -3.58
N GLY A 138 -18.28 1.44 -2.48
CA GLY A 138 -18.75 2.61 -1.78
C GLY A 138 -18.79 3.88 -2.65
N ILE A 139 -17.74 4.15 -3.42
CA ILE A 139 -17.66 5.30 -4.35
C ILE A 139 -18.75 5.18 -5.42
N CYS A 140 -18.96 3.99 -5.99
CA CYS A 140 -20.04 3.76 -6.95
C CYS A 140 -21.42 4.04 -6.34
N ARG A 141 -21.66 3.59 -5.10
CA ARG A 141 -22.92 3.82 -4.39
C ARG A 141 -23.11 5.29 -4.01
N ASP A 142 -22.06 5.95 -3.51
CA ASP A 142 -22.09 7.35 -3.14
C ASP A 142 -22.35 8.26 -4.36
N ARG A 143 -22.00 7.82 -5.57
CA ARG A 143 -22.36 8.51 -6.83
C ARG A 143 -23.81 8.27 -7.26
N GLY A 144 -24.45 7.20 -6.77
CA GLY A 144 -25.82 6.81 -7.11
C GLY A 144 -25.93 5.84 -8.29
N LEU A 145 -24.90 5.02 -8.56
CA LEU A 145 -24.99 3.95 -9.55
C LEU A 145 -25.97 2.86 -9.09
N SER A 146 -26.63 2.21 -10.05
CA SER A 146 -27.47 1.04 -9.75
C SER A 146 -26.61 -0.10 -9.23
N THR A 147 -27.19 -0.98 -8.39
CA THR A 147 -26.49 -2.12 -7.79
C THR A 147 -25.77 -2.97 -8.84
N ARG A 148 -26.37 -3.15 -10.02
CA ARG A 148 -25.76 -3.88 -11.14
C ARG A 148 -24.43 -3.26 -11.58
N TYR A 149 -24.39 -1.96 -11.85
CA TYR A 149 -23.15 -1.30 -12.30
C TYR A 149 -22.11 -1.22 -11.17
N CYS A 150 -22.54 -0.96 -9.92
CA CYS A 150 -21.66 -1.02 -8.76
C CYS A 150 -20.97 -2.38 -8.67
N THR A 151 -21.73 -3.48 -8.75
CA THR A 151 -21.19 -4.84 -8.68
C THR A 151 -20.23 -5.12 -9.84
N ILE A 152 -20.58 -4.78 -11.08
CA ILE A 152 -19.71 -5.02 -12.24
C ILE A 152 -18.37 -4.29 -12.08
N VAL A 153 -18.39 -2.98 -11.82
CA VAL A 153 -17.16 -2.19 -11.65
C VAL A 153 -16.31 -2.72 -10.50
N THR A 154 -16.96 -3.07 -9.38
CA THR A 154 -16.27 -3.60 -8.20
C THR A 154 -15.62 -4.95 -8.48
N VAL A 155 -16.34 -5.88 -9.15
CA VAL A 155 -15.78 -7.19 -9.51
C VAL A 155 -14.63 -7.03 -10.49
N VAL A 156 -14.80 -6.22 -11.54
CA VAL A 156 -13.74 -5.96 -12.54
C VAL A 156 -12.49 -5.37 -11.89
N PHE A 157 -12.65 -4.44 -10.95
CA PHE A 157 -11.55 -3.93 -10.15
C PHE A 157 -10.91 -5.03 -9.28
N ALA A 158 -11.71 -5.82 -8.57
CA ALA A 158 -11.24 -6.84 -7.64
C ALA A 158 -10.46 -7.98 -8.32
N ILE A 159 -10.81 -8.32 -9.55
CA ILE A 159 -10.15 -9.38 -10.34
C ILE A 159 -9.04 -8.84 -11.25
N ASN A 160 -8.79 -7.53 -11.27
CA ASN A 160 -7.69 -6.98 -12.04
C ASN A 160 -6.37 -7.64 -11.59
N PRO A 161 -5.54 -8.19 -12.51
CA PRO A 161 -4.34 -8.95 -12.17
C PRO A 161 -3.38 -8.23 -11.21
N MET A 162 -3.20 -6.92 -11.36
CA MET A 162 -2.35 -6.14 -10.45
C MET A 162 -2.98 -6.00 -9.06
N ILE A 163 -4.31 -5.82 -8.99
CA ILE A 163 -5.02 -5.75 -7.70
C ILE A 163 -4.98 -7.11 -6.98
N VAL A 164 -5.14 -8.20 -7.72
CA VAL A 164 -5.03 -9.56 -7.18
C VAL A 164 -3.63 -9.81 -6.64
N PHE A 165 -2.60 -9.56 -7.44
CA PHE A 165 -1.22 -9.85 -7.05
C PHE A 165 -0.77 -9.01 -5.85
N TYR A 166 -1.02 -7.69 -5.86
CA TYR A 166 -0.65 -6.80 -4.75
C TYR A 166 -1.58 -6.89 -3.54
N GLY A 167 -2.76 -7.49 -3.69
CA GLY A 167 -3.57 -7.94 -2.55
C GLY A 167 -3.01 -9.19 -1.88
N ALA A 168 -2.19 -9.97 -2.60
CA ALA A 168 -1.82 -11.32 -2.21
C ALA A 168 -0.32 -11.50 -1.89
N ASN A 169 0.51 -10.46 -1.92
CA ASN A 169 1.98 -10.59 -1.84
C ASN A 169 2.65 -9.90 -0.63
N GLY A 170 1.88 -9.23 0.24
CA GLY A 170 2.40 -8.59 1.45
C GLY A 170 3.11 -7.25 1.26
N MET A 171 3.08 -6.69 0.04
CA MET A 171 3.65 -5.38 -0.24
C MET A 171 2.79 -4.22 0.29
N SER A 172 3.35 -3.00 0.29
CA SER A 172 2.72 -1.81 0.87
C SER A 172 1.58 -1.22 0.03
N GLU A 173 1.45 -1.61 -1.24
CA GLU A 173 0.48 -1.07 -2.19
C GLU A 173 -0.96 -1.23 -1.69
N ALA A 174 -1.34 -2.40 -1.16
CA ALA A 174 -2.70 -2.65 -0.67
C ALA A 174 -3.10 -1.69 0.47
N VAL A 175 -2.23 -1.56 1.47
CA VAL A 175 -2.44 -0.70 2.64
C VAL A 175 -2.52 0.76 2.20
N PHE A 176 -1.65 1.18 1.28
CA PHE A 176 -1.60 2.54 0.78
C PHE A 176 -2.86 2.88 -0.02
N LEU A 177 -3.24 2.01 -0.96
CA LEU A 177 -4.43 2.18 -1.78
C LEU A 177 -5.70 2.25 -0.93
N PHE A 178 -5.79 1.47 0.16
CA PHE A 178 -6.94 1.51 1.05
C PHE A 178 -7.14 2.90 1.63
N PHE A 179 -6.08 3.45 2.22
CA PHE A 179 -6.14 4.76 2.86
C PHE A 179 -6.35 5.90 1.85
N VAL A 180 -5.72 5.86 0.68
CA VAL A 180 -5.96 6.85 -0.38
C VAL A 180 -7.39 6.76 -0.92
N CYS A 181 -7.90 5.55 -1.19
CA CYS A 181 -9.29 5.38 -1.65
C CYS A 181 -10.31 5.79 -0.59
N TRP A 182 -10.01 5.53 0.69
CA TRP A 182 -10.85 5.96 1.80
C TRP A 182 -10.90 7.49 1.88
N ALA A 183 -9.75 8.17 1.78
CA ALA A 183 -9.68 9.63 1.71
C ALA A 183 -10.44 10.18 0.50
N VAL A 184 -10.22 9.62 -0.70
CA VAL A 184 -10.91 10.03 -1.93
C VAL A 184 -12.42 9.90 -1.80
N ARG A 185 -12.91 8.78 -1.25
CA ARG A 185 -14.34 8.58 -1.02
C ARG A 185 -14.92 9.64 -0.08
N ARG A 186 -14.20 9.98 1.00
CA ARG A 186 -14.61 10.99 1.96
C ARG A 186 -14.61 12.40 1.35
N LEU A 187 -13.58 12.74 0.59
CA LEU A 187 -13.51 14.01 -0.13
C LEU A 187 -14.61 14.13 -1.19
N ILE A 188 -14.92 13.06 -1.94
CA ILE A 188 -16.06 12.99 -2.87
C ILE A 188 -17.37 13.33 -2.16
N ARG A 189 -17.60 12.77 -0.97
CA ARG A 189 -18.80 13.07 -0.15
C ARG A 189 -18.78 14.52 0.35
N TRP A 190 -17.64 15.00 0.84
CA TRP A 190 -17.50 16.34 1.41
C TRP A 190 -17.81 17.46 0.40
N VAL A 191 -17.48 17.26 -0.88
CA VAL A 191 -17.76 18.26 -1.94
C VAL A 191 -19.23 18.70 -1.92
N HIS A 192 -20.15 17.77 -1.66
CA HIS A 192 -21.61 18.04 -1.64
C HIS A 192 -22.17 18.21 -0.24
N THR A 193 -21.72 17.41 0.72
CA THR A 193 -22.27 17.42 2.08
C THR A 193 -21.76 18.59 2.91
N ASP A 194 -20.56 19.12 2.60
CA ASP A 194 -19.85 20.10 3.42
C ASP A 194 -19.65 19.64 4.88
N ASP A 195 -19.66 18.31 5.11
CA ASP A 195 -19.56 17.70 6.44
C ASP A 195 -18.10 17.70 6.93
N VAL A 196 -17.85 18.36 8.06
CA VAL A 196 -16.53 18.43 8.69
C VAL A 196 -15.97 17.04 9.06
N HIS A 197 -16.84 16.07 9.36
CA HIS A 197 -16.40 14.72 9.70
C HIS A 197 -15.78 14.01 8.50
N ASP A 198 -16.28 14.27 7.29
CA ASP A 198 -15.68 13.71 6.07
C ASP A 198 -14.27 14.30 5.82
N LEU A 199 -14.03 15.58 6.16
CA LEU A 199 -12.69 16.19 6.10
C LEU A 199 -11.73 15.57 7.13
N VAL A 200 -12.15 15.47 8.39
CA VAL A 200 -11.30 14.91 9.46
C VAL A 200 -10.94 13.46 9.16
N VAL A 201 -11.91 12.65 8.73
CA VAL A 201 -11.66 11.24 8.36
C VAL A 201 -10.78 11.15 7.12
N ALA A 202 -10.94 12.04 6.13
CA ALA A 202 -10.02 12.11 4.99
C ALA A 202 -8.59 12.45 5.42
N GLY A 203 -8.41 13.41 6.33
CA GLY A 203 -7.10 13.77 6.88
C GLY A 203 -6.43 12.62 7.63
N ILE A 204 -7.18 11.91 8.48
CA ILE A 204 -6.68 10.71 9.19
C ILE A 204 -6.28 9.63 8.17
N ALA A 205 -7.11 9.37 7.17
CA ALA A 205 -6.80 8.40 6.13
C ALA A 205 -5.52 8.78 5.37
N LEU A 206 -5.35 10.05 4.98
CA LEU A 206 -4.14 10.52 4.30
C LEU A 206 -2.89 10.45 5.20
N ALA A 207 -3.03 10.69 6.51
CA ALA A 207 -1.94 10.50 7.47
C ALA A 207 -1.49 9.04 7.54
N LEU A 208 -2.45 8.10 7.58
CA LEU A 208 -2.17 6.66 7.55
C LEU A 208 -1.59 6.21 6.20
N ALA A 209 -2.01 6.83 5.10
CA ALA A 209 -1.38 6.62 3.79
C ALA A 209 0.10 7.05 3.81
N TYR A 210 0.42 8.22 4.38
CA TYR A 210 1.80 8.66 4.57
C TYR A 210 2.62 7.68 5.44
N LEU A 211 2.06 7.21 6.56
CA LEU A 211 2.72 6.22 7.42
C LEU A 211 2.86 4.83 6.76
N THR A 212 2.22 4.62 5.62
CA THR A 212 2.38 3.40 4.80
C THR A 212 3.47 3.60 3.74
N ARG A 213 3.47 4.77 3.08
CA ARG A 213 4.40 5.15 2.03
C ARG A 213 4.58 6.66 2.04
N TYR A 214 5.83 7.11 1.91
CA TYR A 214 6.18 8.53 1.85
C TYR A 214 5.45 9.32 0.75
N ASP A 215 5.05 8.63 -0.33
CA ASP A 215 4.19 9.15 -1.41
C ASP A 215 2.89 9.80 -0.91
N GLY A 216 2.42 9.43 0.29
CA GLY A 216 1.24 10.04 0.91
C GLY A 216 1.39 11.55 1.15
N VAL A 217 2.62 12.09 1.26
CA VAL A 217 2.85 13.52 1.49
C VAL A 217 2.32 14.38 0.35
N VAL A 218 2.46 13.95 -0.91
CA VAL A 218 1.96 14.69 -2.07
C VAL A 218 0.44 14.58 -2.19
N ALA A 219 -0.15 13.47 -1.76
CA ALA A 219 -1.60 13.31 -1.66
C ALA A 219 -2.20 14.24 -0.60
N ILE A 220 -1.53 14.39 0.55
CA ILE A 220 -1.90 15.35 1.62
C ILE A 220 -1.88 16.78 1.06
N ALA A 221 -0.79 17.19 0.43
CA ALA A 221 -0.65 18.52 -0.15
C ALA A 221 -1.71 18.80 -1.24
N GLY A 222 -1.91 17.85 -2.16
CA GLY A 222 -2.90 17.95 -3.22
C GLY A 222 -4.33 18.06 -2.66
N ALA A 223 -4.69 17.25 -1.67
CA ALA A 223 -5.98 17.30 -1.01
C ALA A 223 -6.20 18.63 -0.27
N ALA A 224 -5.20 19.15 0.44
CA ALA A 224 -5.28 20.41 1.15
C ALA A 224 -5.53 21.60 0.20
N VAL A 225 -4.78 21.65 -0.91
CA VAL A 225 -4.97 22.67 -1.96
C VAL A 225 -6.35 22.55 -2.59
N LEU A 226 -6.80 21.33 -2.91
CA LEU A 226 -8.13 21.10 -3.47
C LEU A 226 -9.25 21.57 -2.53
N VAL A 227 -9.17 21.18 -1.25
CA VAL A 227 -10.18 21.52 -0.24
C VAL A 227 -10.22 23.03 -0.01
N ALA A 228 -9.06 23.68 0.09
CA ALA A 228 -8.99 25.13 0.19
C ALA A 228 -9.59 25.80 -1.05
N ALA A 229 -9.24 25.35 -2.26
CA ALA A 229 -9.74 25.91 -3.51
C ALA A 229 -11.27 25.76 -3.65
N ILE A 230 -11.81 24.58 -3.39
CA ILE A 230 -13.26 24.33 -3.42
C ILE A 230 -13.97 25.23 -2.40
N THR A 231 -13.43 25.33 -1.19
CA THR A 231 -14.00 26.16 -0.12
C THR A 231 -14.04 27.63 -0.52
N LEU A 232 -12.96 28.17 -1.10
CA LEU A 232 -12.91 29.54 -1.62
C LEU A 232 -13.98 29.79 -2.69
N MET A 233 -14.28 28.80 -3.51
CA MET A 233 -15.25 28.90 -4.61
C MET A 233 -16.72 28.74 -4.16
N ARG A 234 -17.00 28.24 -2.94
CA ARG A 234 -18.38 27.92 -2.50
C ARG A 234 -19.34 29.12 -2.53
N ARG A 235 -18.88 30.34 -2.21
CA ARG A 235 -19.69 31.59 -2.22
C ARG A 235 -19.45 32.51 -3.43
N GLY A 236 -18.63 32.08 -4.39
CA GLY A 236 -18.27 32.88 -5.56
C GLY A 236 -17.21 33.96 -5.29
N ARG A 237 -16.69 34.55 -6.38
CA ARG A 237 -15.51 35.45 -6.33
C ARG A 237 -15.70 36.70 -5.48
N ALA A 238 -16.92 37.23 -5.39
CA ALA A 238 -17.22 38.46 -4.64
C ALA A 238 -16.95 38.33 -3.13
N GLN A 239 -17.09 37.13 -2.56
CA GLN A 239 -16.89 36.87 -1.13
C GLN A 239 -15.59 36.09 -0.83
N TRP A 240 -14.67 36.01 -1.81
CA TRP A 240 -13.42 35.25 -1.66
C TRP A 240 -12.66 35.64 -0.40
N ARG A 241 -12.47 36.94 -0.14
CA ARG A 241 -11.74 37.44 1.04
C ARG A 241 -12.34 36.94 2.37
N GLN A 242 -13.66 36.80 2.44
CA GLN A 242 -14.35 36.29 3.63
C GLN A 242 -14.18 34.77 3.78
N MET A 243 -14.02 34.06 2.66
CA MET A 243 -13.84 32.60 2.63
C MET A 243 -12.41 32.14 2.93
N ILE A 244 -11.41 33.02 2.85
CA ILE A 244 -10.00 32.67 3.10
C ILE A 244 -9.83 31.99 4.47
N ARG A 245 -10.38 32.57 5.53
CA ARG A 245 -10.26 32.00 6.88
C ARG A 245 -10.81 30.58 6.94
N ARG A 246 -11.96 30.34 6.31
CA ARG A 246 -12.58 29.00 6.29
C ARG A 246 -11.80 28.03 5.42
N ALA A 247 -11.31 28.46 4.26
CA ALA A 247 -10.49 27.64 3.38
C ALA A 247 -9.17 27.20 4.05
N VAL A 248 -8.55 28.09 4.84
CA VAL A 248 -7.39 27.74 5.67
C VAL A 248 -7.77 26.71 6.73
N LEU A 249 -8.89 26.90 7.44
CA LEU A 249 -9.36 25.92 8.44
C LEU A 249 -9.66 24.55 7.82
N ASP A 250 -10.40 24.50 6.71
CA ASP A 250 -10.74 23.25 6.03
C ASP A 250 -9.48 22.57 5.46
N GLY A 251 -8.52 23.37 4.95
CA GLY A 251 -7.20 22.88 4.53
C GLY A 251 -6.39 22.30 5.69
N VAL A 252 -6.37 22.97 6.85
CA VAL A 252 -5.71 22.48 8.08
C VAL A 252 -6.38 21.23 8.63
N LEU A 253 -7.71 21.09 8.55
CA LEU A 253 -8.41 19.89 9.00
C LEU A 253 -8.01 18.64 8.20
N VAL A 254 -7.72 18.79 6.91
CA VAL A 254 -7.27 17.69 6.06
C VAL A 254 -5.76 17.47 6.16
N ALA A 255 -4.96 18.53 6.16
CA ALA A 255 -3.51 18.43 6.20
C ALA A 255 -2.94 18.14 7.59
N GLY A 256 -3.61 18.60 8.65
CA GLY A 256 -3.14 18.60 10.02
C GLY A 256 -2.74 17.22 10.55
N PRO A 257 -3.59 16.17 10.41
CA PRO A 257 -3.21 14.82 10.82
C PRO A 257 -1.97 14.30 10.09
N GLY A 258 -1.86 14.57 8.78
CA GLY A 258 -0.71 14.17 7.96
C GLY A 258 0.56 14.92 8.34
N PHE A 259 0.46 16.22 8.60
CA PHE A 259 1.57 17.04 9.08
C PHE A 259 2.06 16.58 10.46
N ALA A 260 1.14 16.27 11.38
CA ALA A 260 1.49 15.72 12.68
C ALA A 260 2.21 14.37 12.55
N ALA A 261 1.70 13.47 11.70
CA ALA A 261 2.34 12.19 11.42
C ALA A 261 3.76 12.36 10.84
N PHE A 262 3.94 13.31 9.91
CA PHE A 262 5.24 13.67 9.35
C PHE A 262 6.21 14.16 10.42
N VAL A 263 5.80 15.11 11.26
CA VAL A 263 6.66 15.68 12.32
C VAL A 263 7.06 14.62 13.34
N VAL A 264 6.10 13.81 13.81
CA VAL A 264 6.36 12.74 14.79
C VAL A 264 7.31 11.70 14.20
N TRP A 265 7.06 11.23 12.98
CA TRP A 265 7.90 10.23 12.34
C TRP A 265 9.32 10.74 12.09
N THR A 266 9.45 11.93 11.50
CA THR A 266 10.75 12.57 11.21
C THR A 266 11.53 12.83 12.49
N GLY A 267 10.87 13.34 13.54
CA GLY A 267 11.49 13.57 14.84
C GLY A 267 11.95 12.28 15.50
N THR A 268 11.14 11.22 15.41
CA THR A 268 11.49 9.89 15.94
C THR A 268 12.69 9.28 15.20
N SER A 269 12.71 9.39 13.86
CA SER A 269 13.84 8.96 13.02
C SER A 269 15.13 9.69 13.41
N TRP A 270 15.06 11.01 13.59
CA TRP A 270 16.21 11.81 13.98
C TRP A 270 16.75 11.44 15.37
N LEU A 271 15.85 11.26 16.35
CA LEU A 271 16.24 10.93 17.73
C LEU A 271 16.89 9.55 17.85
N ILE A 272 16.50 8.59 17.01
CA ILE A 272 16.97 7.20 17.11
C ILE A 272 18.16 6.94 16.19
N THR A 273 18.10 7.40 14.94
CA THR A 273 19.12 7.09 13.93
C THR A 273 20.15 8.21 13.75
N GLY A 274 19.89 9.40 14.29
CA GLY A 274 20.66 10.62 13.98
C GLY A 274 20.29 11.24 12.62
N GLU A 275 19.45 10.57 11.82
CA GLU A 275 19.02 11.01 10.49
C GLU A 275 17.52 11.32 10.47
N ALA A 276 17.14 12.57 10.18
CA ALA A 276 15.73 12.98 10.13
C ALA A 276 14.95 12.31 8.99
N LEU A 277 15.57 12.16 7.82
CA LEU A 277 14.98 11.55 6.63
C LEU A 277 15.84 10.36 6.18
N ALA A 278 15.98 9.35 7.06
CA ALA A 278 16.78 8.15 6.81
C ALA A 278 16.46 7.45 5.47
N GLN A 279 15.23 7.60 4.95
CA GLN A 279 14.85 7.13 3.62
C GLN A 279 15.73 7.69 2.49
N LEU A 280 16.15 8.95 2.61
CA LEU A 280 16.94 9.66 1.59
C LEU A 280 18.45 9.62 1.90
N SER A 281 18.82 9.69 3.17
CA SER A 281 20.22 9.81 3.61
C SER A 281 20.92 8.48 3.89
N SER A 282 20.19 7.44 4.29
CA SER A 282 20.82 6.18 4.72
C SER A 282 21.37 5.38 3.55
N GLY A 283 22.43 4.60 3.81
CA GLY A 283 23.01 3.66 2.85
C GLY A 283 22.06 2.52 2.43
N TYR A 284 20.97 2.33 3.18
CA TYR A 284 19.93 1.33 2.91
C TYR A 284 18.71 1.92 2.18
N GLY A 285 18.69 3.23 1.90
CA GLY A 285 17.59 3.91 1.20
C GLY A 285 17.56 3.60 -0.30
N ASN A 286 16.40 3.80 -0.95
CA ASN A 286 16.23 3.49 -2.38
C ASN A 286 17.25 4.20 -3.29
N ALA A 287 17.59 5.45 -3.00
CA ALA A 287 18.56 6.21 -3.80
C ALA A 287 19.97 5.61 -3.67
N ALA A 288 20.35 5.17 -2.47
CA ALA A 288 21.63 4.52 -2.21
C ALA A 288 21.68 3.13 -2.86
N ILE A 289 20.62 2.32 -2.72
CA ILE A 289 20.50 1.01 -3.39
C ILE A 289 20.59 1.18 -4.90
N LEU A 290 19.93 2.18 -5.48
CA LEU A 290 20.00 2.45 -6.91
C LEU A 290 21.41 2.84 -7.34
N ALA A 291 22.08 3.74 -6.59
CA ALA A 291 23.47 4.14 -6.87
C ALA A 291 24.44 2.95 -6.81
N GLN A 292 24.32 2.12 -5.77
CA GLN A 292 25.08 0.88 -5.59
C GLN A 292 24.79 -0.14 -6.69
N SER A 293 23.57 -0.17 -7.22
CA SER A 293 23.17 -1.08 -8.31
C SER A 293 23.52 -0.54 -9.72
N GLY A 294 24.36 0.49 -9.83
CA GLY A 294 24.79 1.06 -11.11
C GLY A 294 24.00 2.29 -11.59
N GLY A 295 23.14 2.87 -10.75
CA GLY A 295 22.38 4.09 -11.03
C GLY A 295 21.15 3.88 -11.92
N SER A 296 20.50 4.98 -12.33
CA SER A 296 19.37 4.89 -13.26
C SER A 296 19.87 4.47 -14.64
N THR A 297 19.40 3.32 -15.13
CA THR A 297 19.86 2.71 -16.38
C THR A 297 19.33 3.38 -17.66
N GLY A 298 18.50 4.42 -17.54
CA GLY A 298 17.78 5.05 -18.66
C GLY A 298 18.05 6.55 -18.82
N THR A 299 17.86 7.05 -20.05
CA THR A 299 17.83 8.49 -20.32
C THR A 299 16.55 9.11 -19.73
N ALA A 300 16.57 10.41 -19.43
CA ALA A 300 15.36 11.12 -18.94
C ALA A 300 14.15 10.93 -19.86
N LEU A 301 14.39 10.88 -21.19
CA LEU A 301 13.35 10.58 -22.18
C LEU A 301 12.85 9.14 -22.08
N GLY A 302 13.74 8.15 -21.95
CA GLY A 302 13.36 6.75 -21.73
C GLY A 302 12.54 6.57 -20.45
N ASN A 303 12.95 7.20 -19.35
CA ASN A 303 12.25 7.13 -18.07
C ASN A 303 10.86 7.79 -18.16
N THR A 304 10.74 8.89 -18.91
CA THR A 304 9.45 9.55 -19.17
C THR A 304 8.52 8.64 -19.97
N VAL A 305 9.03 8.00 -21.03
CA VAL A 305 8.26 7.05 -21.85
C VAL A 305 7.77 5.88 -20.99
N PHE A 306 8.62 5.33 -20.13
CA PHE A 306 8.24 4.27 -19.20
C PHE A 306 7.13 4.72 -18.25
N ALA A 307 7.28 5.87 -17.59
CA ALA A 307 6.30 6.39 -16.64
C ALA A 307 4.91 6.58 -17.28
N VAL A 308 4.88 7.19 -18.48
CA VAL A 308 3.65 7.37 -19.25
C VAL A 308 3.05 6.01 -19.64
N THR A 309 3.89 5.08 -20.12
CA THR A 309 3.46 3.73 -20.50
C THR A 309 2.85 2.99 -19.31
N ALA A 310 3.49 3.02 -18.15
CA ALA A 310 3.02 2.40 -16.92
C ALA A 310 1.66 2.96 -16.46
N ILE A 311 1.44 4.27 -16.54
CA ILE A 311 0.13 4.88 -16.24
C ILE A 311 -0.93 4.40 -17.24
N VAL A 312 -0.59 4.36 -18.53
CA VAL A 312 -1.53 3.99 -19.61
C VAL A 312 -1.90 2.51 -19.54
N VAL A 313 -0.96 1.59 -19.31
CA VAL A 313 -1.26 0.16 -19.28
C VAL A 313 -2.00 -0.29 -18.02
N LEU A 314 -1.81 0.40 -16.89
CA LEU A 314 -2.55 0.15 -15.65
C LEU A 314 -3.92 0.81 -15.65
N GLY A 315 -4.05 1.96 -16.31
CA GLY A 315 -5.31 2.69 -16.45
C GLY A 315 -5.64 3.01 -17.90
N PRO A 316 -5.80 2.04 -18.82
CA PRO A 316 -6.05 2.34 -20.23
C PRO A 316 -7.37 3.08 -20.44
N ALA A 317 -8.34 2.83 -19.56
CA ALA A 317 -9.59 3.58 -19.53
C ALA A 317 -9.38 5.08 -19.27
N LEU A 318 -8.27 5.53 -18.67
CA LEU A 318 -7.98 6.95 -18.42
C LEU A 318 -7.90 7.76 -19.70
N LEU A 319 -7.39 7.18 -20.79
CA LEU A 319 -7.24 7.87 -22.09
C LEU A 319 -8.57 8.44 -22.59
N VAL A 320 -9.68 7.75 -22.29
CA VAL A 320 -11.03 8.15 -22.70
C VAL A 320 -11.83 8.71 -21.52
N ALA A 321 -11.85 7.99 -20.39
CA ALA A 321 -12.70 8.32 -19.25
C ALA A 321 -12.30 9.65 -18.60
N LEU A 322 -11.02 9.98 -18.51
CA LEU A 322 -10.55 11.20 -17.87
C LEU A 322 -10.96 12.47 -18.67
N PRO A 323 -10.65 12.62 -19.98
CA PRO A 323 -11.05 13.81 -20.73
C PRO A 323 -12.57 13.91 -20.90
N VAL A 324 -13.27 12.79 -21.15
CA VAL A 324 -14.74 12.80 -21.26
C VAL A 324 -15.38 13.22 -19.94
N SER A 325 -14.92 12.67 -18.82
CA SER A 325 -15.43 13.05 -17.50
C SER A 325 -15.11 14.50 -17.15
N ALA A 326 -13.93 15.02 -17.54
CA ALA A 326 -13.59 16.43 -17.36
C ALA A 326 -14.56 17.34 -18.13
N VAL A 327 -14.83 17.05 -19.40
CA VAL A 327 -15.79 17.82 -20.21
C VAL A 327 -17.19 17.75 -19.61
N LEU A 328 -17.64 16.56 -19.19
CA LEU A 328 -18.93 16.39 -18.55
C LEU A 328 -19.01 17.12 -17.21
N ALA A 329 -17.95 17.08 -16.40
CA ALA A 329 -17.85 17.78 -15.13
C ALA A 329 -17.90 19.30 -15.31
N LEU A 330 -17.21 19.84 -16.31
CA LEU A 330 -17.27 21.26 -16.66
C LEU A 330 -18.68 21.68 -17.09
N ARG A 331 -19.35 20.89 -17.93
CA ARG A 331 -20.74 21.14 -18.36
C ARG A 331 -21.72 21.07 -17.18
N ARG A 332 -21.50 20.14 -16.24
CA ARG A 332 -22.33 19.94 -15.05
C ARG A 332 -21.96 20.87 -13.88
N ARG A 333 -20.84 21.59 -13.97
CA ARG A 333 -20.20 22.33 -12.87
C ARG A 333 -19.97 21.43 -11.62
N ASP A 334 -19.57 20.20 -11.88
CA ASP A 334 -19.36 19.17 -10.85
C ASP A 334 -17.90 19.15 -10.40
N LEU A 335 -17.62 19.79 -9.27
CA LEU A 335 -16.27 19.85 -8.69
C LEU A 335 -15.81 18.51 -8.10
N GLU A 336 -16.72 17.54 -7.93
CA GLU A 336 -16.40 16.21 -7.40
C GLU A 336 -15.37 15.48 -8.27
N PHE A 337 -15.42 15.72 -9.59
CA PHE A 337 -14.47 15.14 -10.54
C PHE A 337 -13.02 15.43 -10.18
N LEU A 338 -12.72 16.61 -9.61
CA LEU A 338 -11.35 17.02 -9.31
C LEU A 338 -10.68 16.17 -8.21
N VAL A 339 -11.46 15.52 -7.34
CA VAL A 339 -10.91 14.75 -6.20
C VAL A 339 -9.98 13.63 -6.66
N GLY A 340 -10.42 12.80 -7.60
CA GLY A 340 -9.63 11.67 -8.10
C GLY A 340 -8.32 12.11 -8.75
N PRO A 341 -8.36 12.94 -9.81
CA PRO A 341 -7.17 13.40 -10.54
C PRO A 341 -6.20 14.18 -9.66
N VAL A 342 -6.68 14.98 -8.70
CA VAL A 342 -5.75 15.71 -7.81
C VAL A 342 -5.06 14.76 -6.83
N VAL A 343 -5.81 13.87 -6.16
CA VAL A 343 -5.22 13.02 -5.12
C VAL A 343 -4.38 11.90 -5.73
N PHE A 344 -4.91 11.11 -6.66
CA PHE A 344 -4.14 10.05 -7.31
C PHE A 344 -3.12 10.61 -8.30
N GLY A 345 -3.45 11.68 -9.03
CA GLY A 345 -2.52 12.28 -9.98
C GLY A 345 -1.33 12.94 -9.30
N ALA A 346 -1.48 13.49 -8.08
CA ALA A 346 -0.32 13.96 -7.31
C ALA A 346 0.65 12.82 -6.99
N VAL A 347 0.15 11.65 -6.58
CA VAL A 347 0.97 10.46 -6.32
C VAL A 347 1.65 9.97 -7.60
N LEU A 348 0.90 9.83 -8.70
CA LEU A 348 1.44 9.37 -9.98
C LEU A 348 2.48 10.35 -10.56
N ALA A 349 2.24 11.65 -10.44
CA ALA A 349 3.17 12.68 -10.87
C ALA A 349 4.45 12.65 -10.03
N PHE A 350 4.34 12.50 -8.70
CA PHE A 350 5.50 12.38 -7.83
C PHE A 350 6.35 11.14 -8.17
N GLN A 351 5.71 10.00 -8.43
CA GLN A 351 6.41 8.78 -8.85
C GLN A 351 7.11 8.96 -10.21
N ALA A 352 6.42 9.54 -11.18
CA ALA A 352 6.99 9.82 -12.49
C ALA A 352 8.20 10.78 -12.39
N VAL A 353 8.07 11.89 -11.66
CA VAL A 353 9.15 12.88 -11.49
C VAL A 353 10.33 12.28 -10.74
N SER A 354 10.08 11.49 -9.68
CA SER A 354 11.14 10.82 -8.92
C SER A 354 11.91 9.82 -9.79
N PHE A 355 11.21 9.04 -10.60
CA PHE A 355 11.84 8.08 -11.51
C PHE A 355 12.61 8.78 -12.65
N ILE A 356 12.02 9.81 -13.26
CA ILE A 356 12.68 10.61 -14.31
C ILE A 356 13.94 11.28 -13.75
N GLY A 357 13.89 11.75 -12.50
CA GLY A 357 15.02 12.34 -11.78
C GLY A 357 16.05 11.33 -11.26
N GLY A 358 15.84 10.02 -11.47
CA GLY A 358 16.80 8.98 -11.08
C GLY A 358 16.88 8.71 -9.58
N SER A 359 15.85 9.06 -8.79
CA SER A 359 15.83 8.81 -7.33
C SER A 359 15.13 7.50 -6.93
N THR A 360 14.50 6.81 -7.87
CA THR A 360 13.79 5.54 -7.62
C THR A 360 13.83 4.61 -8.83
N PHE A 361 13.28 3.40 -8.67
CA PHE A 361 13.22 2.35 -9.69
C PHE A 361 12.00 2.47 -10.60
N GLY A 362 12.15 2.01 -11.84
CA GLY A 362 11.06 1.93 -12.82
C GLY A 362 10.23 0.68 -12.64
N PHE A 363 9.51 0.56 -11.52
CA PHE A 363 8.63 -0.59 -11.27
C PHE A 363 7.18 -0.26 -11.59
N LEU A 364 6.50 -1.18 -12.29
CA LEU A 364 5.10 -1.01 -12.69
C LEU A 364 4.20 -0.71 -11.48
N ARG A 365 4.45 -1.40 -10.35
CA ARG A 365 3.69 -1.25 -9.10
C ARG A 365 3.63 0.18 -8.53
N PHE A 366 4.63 1.02 -8.79
CA PHE A 366 4.62 2.39 -8.29
C PHE A 366 3.51 3.23 -8.95
N TYR A 367 3.00 2.78 -10.09
CA TYR A 367 1.91 3.43 -10.82
C TYR A 367 0.54 2.79 -10.56
N ILE A 368 0.42 1.88 -9.58
CA ILE A 368 -0.84 1.15 -9.27
C ILE A 368 -2.03 2.07 -8.94
N CYS A 369 -1.77 3.32 -8.49
CA CYS A 369 -2.79 4.35 -8.29
C CYS A 369 -3.56 4.73 -9.58
N ALA A 370 -3.03 4.39 -10.76
CA ALA A 370 -3.74 4.58 -12.03
C ALA A 370 -5.03 3.74 -12.11
N ILE A 371 -5.07 2.57 -11.47
CA ILE A 371 -6.23 1.67 -11.49
C ILE A 371 -7.43 2.29 -10.76
N PRO A 372 -7.36 2.68 -9.46
CA PRO A 372 -8.48 3.33 -8.81
C PRO A 372 -8.79 4.72 -9.39
N LEU A 373 -7.79 5.45 -9.91
CA LEU A 373 -8.06 6.69 -10.65
C LEU A 373 -8.93 6.43 -11.88
N ALA A 374 -8.65 5.36 -12.63
CA ALA A 374 -9.45 4.96 -13.79
C ALA A 374 -10.89 4.63 -13.38
N VAL A 375 -11.05 3.88 -12.28
CA VAL A 375 -12.38 3.57 -11.72
C VAL A 375 -13.13 4.83 -11.30
N VAL A 376 -12.49 5.74 -10.57
CA VAL A 376 -13.11 7.01 -10.17
C VAL A 376 -13.50 7.82 -11.40
N ALA A 377 -12.63 7.96 -12.40
CA ALA A 377 -12.95 8.65 -13.64
C ALA A 377 -14.14 8.00 -14.38
N LEU A 378 -14.20 6.67 -14.45
CA LEU A 378 -15.33 5.95 -15.05
C LEU A 378 -16.64 6.21 -14.31
N VAL A 379 -16.63 6.20 -12.98
CA VAL A 379 -17.80 6.51 -12.14
C VAL A 379 -18.31 7.94 -12.39
N GLN A 380 -17.41 8.89 -12.65
CA GLN A 380 -17.76 10.30 -12.92
C GLN A 380 -18.48 10.53 -14.26
N LEU A 381 -18.44 9.58 -15.20
CA LEU A 381 -19.24 9.62 -16.44
C LEU A 381 -20.74 9.71 -16.12
N VAL A 382 -21.17 9.02 -15.06
CA VAL A 382 -22.55 9.03 -14.55
C VAL A 382 -22.80 10.33 -13.77
N PRO A 383 -23.90 11.06 -14.02
CA PRO A 383 -24.23 12.25 -13.23
C PRO A 383 -24.56 11.87 -11.77
N PRO A 384 -24.22 12.70 -10.78
CA PRO A 384 -24.43 12.39 -9.37
C PRO A 384 -25.92 12.28 -9.05
N ARG A 385 -26.31 11.29 -8.25
CA ARG A 385 -27.69 11.06 -7.83
C ARG A 385 -27.78 10.63 -6.39
N GLY A 386 -28.86 11.06 -5.75
CA GLY A 386 -29.11 10.77 -4.35
C GLY A 386 -28.14 11.49 -3.42
N ASN A 387 -28.63 11.82 -2.24
CA ASN A 387 -27.82 12.44 -1.20
C ASN A 387 -27.25 11.33 -0.30
N PRO A 388 -25.91 11.21 -0.21
CA PRO A 388 -25.30 10.31 0.76
C PRO A 388 -25.74 10.68 2.17
N HIS A 389 -26.02 9.69 3.01
CA HIS A 389 -26.31 9.94 4.41
C HIS A 389 -25.10 10.59 5.11
N THR A 390 -25.30 11.76 5.69
CA THR A 390 -24.33 12.51 6.49
C THR A 390 -24.82 12.63 7.93
N ARG A 391 -23.88 12.70 8.89
CA ARG A 391 -24.21 12.92 10.31
C ARG A 391 -24.64 14.36 10.55
N ARG A 392 -24.06 15.29 9.80
CA ARG A 392 -24.33 16.73 9.91
C ARG A 392 -24.09 17.39 8.57
N GLU A 393 -25.16 17.92 7.99
CA GLU A 393 -25.06 18.76 6.80
C GLU A 393 -24.29 20.05 7.12
N GLY A 394 -23.32 20.38 6.28
CA GLY A 394 -22.58 21.63 6.39
C GLY A 394 -23.37 22.82 5.85
N ALA A 395 -22.89 24.02 6.17
CA ALA A 395 -23.55 25.27 5.78
C ALA A 395 -23.65 25.47 4.25
N PHE A 396 -22.85 24.75 3.47
CA PHE A 396 -22.86 24.78 2.02
C PHE A 396 -23.27 23.45 1.40
N HIS A 397 -24.14 22.71 2.07
CA HIS A 397 -24.75 21.52 1.53
C HIS A 397 -25.38 21.80 0.15
N ARG A 398 -25.09 20.95 -0.83
CA ARG A 398 -25.67 21.01 -2.18
C ARG A 398 -26.48 19.75 -2.45
N PRO A 399 -27.82 19.84 -2.50
CA PRO A 399 -28.65 18.67 -2.76
C PRO A 399 -28.45 18.19 -4.19
N ARG A 400 -28.30 16.88 -4.34
CA ARG A 400 -28.22 16.22 -5.65
C ARG A 400 -29.62 15.84 -6.14
N PRO A 401 -29.84 15.78 -7.47
CA PRO A 401 -31.11 15.34 -8.01
C PRO A 401 -31.40 13.87 -7.61
N VAL A 402 -32.65 13.59 -7.26
CA VAL A 402 -33.10 12.23 -6.90
C VAL A 402 -33.02 11.29 -8.11
N ARG A 403 -33.38 11.80 -9.29
CA ARG A 403 -33.26 11.10 -10.57
C ARG A 403 -32.52 12.01 -11.55
N ALA A 404 -31.49 11.48 -12.17
CA ALA A 404 -30.96 12.02 -13.42
C ALA A 404 -31.13 10.96 -14.51
N MET A 405 -31.11 11.35 -15.78
CA MET A 405 -31.14 10.38 -16.88
C MET A 405 -29.70 9.91 -17.16
N VAL A 406 -29.43 8.59 -17.15
CA VAL A 406 -28.16 8.06 -17.70
C VAL A 406 -28.51 7.67 -19.14
N PRO A 407 -27.91 8.31 -20.16
CA PRO A 407 -28.03 7.79 -21.52
C PRO A 407 -27.51 6.36 -21.55
N ALA A 408 -28.27 5.40 -22.11
CA ALA A 408 -27.91 3.98 -22.08
C ALA A 408 -26.47 3.71 -22.56
N GLY A 409 -25.99 4.46 -23.55
CA GLY A 409 -24.61 4.39 -24.06
C GLY A 409 -23.53 4.70 -23.03
N VAL A 410 -23.79 5.56 -22.03
CA VAL A 410 -22.83 5.87 -20.95
C VAL A 410 -22.65 4.68 -20.01
N GLY A 411 -23.74 4.00 -19.66
CA GLY A 411 -23.69 2.80 -18.82
C GLY A 411 -22.97 1.64 -19.51
N VAL A 412 -23.21 1.45 -20.81
CA VAL A 412 -22.49 0.44 -21.62
C VAL A 412 -21.02 0.80 -21.77
N GLY A 413 -20.69 2.05 -22.11
CA GLY A 413 -19.31 2.52 -22.25
C GLY A 413 -18.50 2.36 -20.95
N LEU A 414 -19.11 2.65 -19.79
CA LEU A 414 -18.49 2.42 -18.49
C LEU A 414 -18.11 0.94 -18.28
N VAL A 415 -19.02 0.01 -18.58
CA VAL A 415 -18.76 -1.43 -18.44
C VAL A 415 -17.68 -1.88 -19.42
N VAL A 416 -17.79 -1.50 -20.70
CA VAL A 416 -16.84 -1.89 -21.74
C VAL A 416 -15.43 -1.40 -21.41
N LEU A 417 -15.27 -0.11 -21.06
CA LEU A 417 -13.96 0.44 -20.69
C LEU A 417 -13.38 -0.20 -19.43
N SER A 418 -14.22 -0.54 -18.45
CA SER A 418 -13.76 -1.25 -17.25
C SER A 418 -13.23 -2.64 -17.60
N VAL A 419 -14.00 -3.42 -18.37
CA VAL A 419 -13.67 -4.81 -18.71
C VAL A 419 -12.42 -4.87 -19.60
N LEU A 420 -12.31 -3.97 -20.57
CA LEU A 420 -11.14 -3.92 -21.48
C LEU A 420 -9.84 -3.54 -20.75
N ALA A 421 -9.90 -2.90 -19.58
CA ALA A 421 -8.71 -2.56 -18.82
C ALA A 421 -7.99 -3.79 -18.24
N VAL A 422 -8.73 -4.83 -17.87
CA VAL A 422 -8.20 -6.05 -17.24
C VAL A 422 -7.18 -6.79 -18.12
N PRO A 423 -7.48 -7.16 -19.38
CA PRO A 423 -6.53 -7.86 -20.23
C PRO A 423 -5.29 -7.01 -20.57
N VAL A 424 -5.42 -5.68 -20.68
CA VAL A 424 -4.27 -4.78 -20.92
C VAL A 424 -3.34 -4.80 -19.71
N THR A 425 -3.88 -4.73 -18.49
CA THR A 425 -3.07 -4.87 -17.28
C THR A 425 -2.41 -6.24 -17.19
N GLY A 426 -3.13 -7.32 -17.51
CA GLY A 426 -2.57 -8.68 -17.55
C GLY A 426 -1.45 -8.84 -18.58
N TRP A 427 -1.63 -8.29 -19.78
CA TRP A 427 -0.59 -8.27 -20.82
C TRP A 427 0.64 -7.50 -20.36
N ALA A 428 0.46 -6.35 -19.71
CA ALA A 428 1.57 -5.54 -19.21
C ALA A 428 2.38 -6.26 -18.12
N MET A 429 1.71 -7.01 -17.24
CA MET A 429 2.37 -7.77 -16.17
C MET A 429 3.29 -8.87 -16.70
N VAL A 430 3.03 -9.44 -17.87
CA VAL A 430 3.86 -10.50 -18.45
C VAL A 430 5.00 -9.97 -19.33
N GLN A 431 5.22 -8.64 -19.37
CA GLN A 431 6.34 -8.05 -20.13
C GLN A 431 7.54 -7.82 -19.21
N PRO A 432 8.68 -8.53 -19.39
CA PRO A 432 9.85 -8.40 -18.50
C PRO A 432 10.38 -6.96 -18.40
N LYS A 433 10.35 -6.22 -19.51
CA LYS A 433 10.83 -4.81 -19.56
C LYS A 433 9.95 -3.83 -18.80
N LEU A 434 8.65 -4.12 -18.68
CA LEU A 434 7.67 -3.22 -18.06
C LEU A 434 7.41 -3.60 -16.61
N ALA A 435 7.37 -4.90 -16.34
CA ALA A 435 6.94 -5.49 -15.08
C ALA A 435 7.98 -6.51 -14.59
N PRO A 436 9.22 -6.08 -14.28
CA PRO A 436 10.33 -6.97 -13.91
C PRO A 436 10.04 -7.76 -12.62
N GLN A 437 9.07 -7.33 -11.81
CA GLN A 437 8.68 -8.00 -10.58
C GLN A 437 7.47 -8.91 -10.77
N GLU A 438 6.66 -8.72 -11.79
CA GLU A 438 5.40 -9.45 -11.99
C GLU A 438 5.47 -10.49 -13.10
N TYR A 439 6.37 -10.34 -14.08
CA TYR A 439 6.41 -11.20 -15.27
C TYR A 439 6.67 -12.67 -14.95
N ALA A 440 7.37 -12.94 -13.83
CA ALA A 440 7.61 -14.29 -13.34
C ALA A 440 6.30 -15.06 -13.04
N LEU A 441 5.18 -14.37 -12.81
CA LEU A 441 3.86 -15.01 -12.67
C LEU A 441 3.47 -15.82 -13.90
N GLY A 442 3.93 -15.44 -15.10
CA GLY A 442 3.68 -16.16 -16.34
C GLY A 442 4.35 -17.54 -16.40
N TYR A 443 5.35 -17.78 -15.54
CA TYR A 443 6.21 -18.97 -15.56
C TYR A 443 6.05 -19.86 -14.32
N LEU A 444 5.07 -19.59 -13.44
CA LEU A 444 4.85 -20.35 -12.19
C LEU A 444 4.68 -21.87 -12.41
N LEU A 445 4.10 -22.26 -13.54
CA LEU A 445 3.80 -23.65 -13.87
C LEU A 445 4.89 -24.33 -14.72
N ASP A 446 5.99 -23.63 -15.01
CA ASP A 446 7.13 -24.17 -15.74
C ASP A 446 8.32 -24.39 -14.79
N PRO A 447 8.42 -25.58 -14.15
CA PRO A 447 9.46 -25.85 -13.16
C PRO A 447 10.85 -26.07 -13.78
N THR A 448 10.92 -26.37 -15.08
CA THR A 448 12.18 -26.68 -15.77
C THR A 448 12.18 -25.97 -17.13
N PRO A 449 12.36 -24.64 -17.13
CA PRO A 449 12.37 -23.88 -18.36
C PRO A 449 13.51 -24.34 -19.28
N SER A 450 13.29 -24.28 -20.59
CA SER A 450 14.35 -24.53 -21.56
C SER A 450 15.51 -23.55 -21.34
N ALA A 451 16.75 -24.04 -21.40
CA ALA A 451 17.93 -23.19 -21.29
C ALA A 451 18.02 -22.13 -22.41
N ASP A 452 17.32 -22.34 -23.52
CA ASP A 452 17.24 -21.41 -24.64
C ASP A 452 16.27 -20.23 -24.40
N ASP A 453 15.39 -20.33 -23.39
CA ASP A 453 14.45 -19.26 -23.01
C ASP A 453 15.01 -18.46 -21.82
N ALA A 454 15.76 -17.42 -22.14
CA ALA A 454 16.40 -16.56 -21.15
C ALA A 454 15.40 -15.89 -20.19
N ASP A 455 14.20 -15.54 -20.66
CA ASP A 455 13.17 -14.91 -19.83
C ASP A 455 12.57 -15.92 -18.85
N ALA A 456 12.36 -17.17 -19.29
CA ALA A 456 11.88 -18.25 -18.42
C ALA A 456 12.90 -18.63 -17.35
N VAL A 457 14.19 -18.68 -17.70
CA VAL A 457 15.29 -18.92 -16.74
C VAL A 457 15.36 -17.78 -15.71
N ALA A 458 15.28 -16.52 -16.15
CA ALA A 458 15.28 -15.37 -15.25
C ALA A 458 14.02 -15.31 -14.37
N ALA A 459 12.85 -15.68 -14.91
CA ALA A 459 11.63 -15.81 -14.12
C ALA A 459 11.76 -16.88 -13.03
N ARG A 460 12.44 -18.00 -13.34
CA ARG A 460 12.66 -19.08 -12.37
C ARG A 460 13.52 -18.62 -11.20
N THR A 461 14.61 -17.89 -11.44
CA THR A 461 15.46 -17.38 -10.36
C THR A 461 14.71 -16.36 -9.48
N ILE A 462 13.80 -15.58 -10.04
CA ILE A 462 12.90 -14.69 -9.28
C ILE A 462 11.92 -15.47 -8.40
N ILE A 463 11.37 -16.58 -8.90
CA ILE A 463 10.47 -17.45 -8.12
C ILE A 463 11.24 -18.11 -6.97
N ASP A 464 12.47 -18.56 -7.24
CA ASP A 464 13.35 -19.23 -6.28
C ASP A 464 14.06 -18.27 -5.31
N SER A 465 13.81 -16.96 -5.41
CA SER A 465 14.32 -15.98 -4.44
C SER A 465 14.00 -16.40 -3.00
N PHE A 466 15.01 -16.27 -2.13
CA PHE A 466 14.97 -16.64 -0.71
C PHE A 466 14.95 -18.15 -0.41
N ALA A 467 15.06 -19.04 -1.41
CA ALA A 467 15.18 -20.48 -1.16
C ALA A 467 16.47 -20.81 -0.41
N THR A 468 17.61 -20.31 -0.90
CA THR A 468 18.93 -20.47 -0.29
C THR A 468 18.95 -19.93 1.15
N GLU A 469 18.37 -18.76 1.39
CA GLU A 469 18.32 -18.12 2.70
C GLU A 469 17.46 -18.92 3.70
N ARG A 470 16.38 -19.55 3.23
CA ARG A 470 15.57 -20.47 4.06
C ARG A 470 16.34 -21.74 4.43
N GLU A 471 17.11 -22.30 3.49
CA GLU A 471 17.97 -23.46 3.76
C GLU A 471 19.10 -23.13 4.72
N LEU A 472 19.74 -21.96 4.54
CA LEU A 472 20.77 -21.46 5.44
C LEU A 472 20.21 -21.24 6.85
N ALA A 473 19.03 -20.65 6.98
CA ALA A 473 18.37 -20.50 8.28
C ALA A 473 18.07 -21.85 8.94
N ALA A 474 17.59 -22.84 8.18
CA ALA A 474 17.33 -24.19 8.70
C ALA A 474 18.61 -24.90 9.15
N TYR A 475 19.71 -24.70 8.42
CA TYR A 475 21.03 -25.21 8.81
C TYR A 475 21.52 -24.61 10.12
N LEU A 476 21.41 -23.28 10.29
CA LEU A 476 21.79 -22.60 11.53
C LEU A 476 20.91 -23.02 12.72
N ASP A 477 19.59 -23.10 12.51
CA ASP A 477 18.64 -23.58 13.52
C ASP A 477 18.98 -24.99 14.02
N ALA A 478 19.37 -25.89 13.11
CA ALA A 478 19.69 -27.28 13.45
C ALA A 478 20.89 -27.41 14.40
N GLN A 479 21.75 -26.39 14.49
CA GLN A 479 22.91 -26.39 15.38
C GLN A 479 22.56 -26.01 16.82
N ASN A 480 21.35 -25.52 17.09
CA ASN A 480 20.91 -25.06 18.43
C ASN A 480 21.92 -24.07 19.06
N LEU A 481 22.31 -23.07 18.28
CA LEU A 481 23.28 -22.08 18.71
C LEU A 481 22.74 -21.23 19.87
N PRO A 482 23.60 -20.83 20.83
CA PRO A 482 23.24 -19.83 21.84
C PRO A 482 22.75 -18.52 21.23
N GLU A 483 22.03 -17.75 22.03
CA GLU A 483 21.63 -16.38 21.71
C GLU A 483 22.84 -15.53 21.27
N GLY A 484 22.67 -14.73 20.20
CA GLY A 484 23.73 -13.86 19.67
C GLY A 484 24.92 -14.56 19.00
N SER A 485 24.83 -15.86 18.69
CA SER A 485 25.96 -16.61 18.09
C SER A 485 26.21 -16.30 16.61
N VAL A 486 25.30 -15.63 15.91
CA VAL A 486 25.39 -15.39 14.46
C VAL A 486 25.29 -13.91 14.15
N LEU A 487 26.35 -13.31 13.62
CA LEU A 487 26.34 -11.91 13.23
C LEU A 487 25.98 -11.78 11.74
N VAL A 488 24.97 -10.96 11.45
CA VAL A 488 24.50 -10.73 10.07
C VAL A 488 23.95 -9.32 9.89
N ASP A 489 24.25 -8.68 8.75
CA ASP A 489 23.58 -7.44 8.36
C ASP A 489 22.29 -7.72 7.58
N THR A 490 21.27 -6.91 7.84
CA THR A 490 19.95 -7.03 7.21
C THR A 490 19.85 -6.46 5.78
N VAL A 491 20.91 -5.96 5.12
CA VAL A 491 20.89 -5.63 3.67
C VAL A 491 20.34 -6.82 2.88
N TYR A 492 20.92 -7.99 3.13
CA TYR A 492 20.50 -9.27 2.55
C TYR A 492 20.06 -10.28 3.62
N GLY A 493 20.60 -10.19 4.84
CA GLY A 493 20.35 -11.17 5.90
C GLY A 493 18.93 -11.17 6.46
N PHE A 494 18.11 -10.17 6.14
CA PHE A 494 16.71 -10.11 6.59
C PHE A 494 15.93 -11.40 6.23
N ALA A 495 16.24 -12.02 5.09
CA ALA A 495 15.56 -13.23 4.63
C ALA A 495 15.97 -14.46 5.46
N VAL A 496 17.24 -14.55 5.86
CA VAL A 496 17.73 -15.63 6.74
C VAL A 496 17.08 -15.51 8.13
N VAL A 497 17.07 -14.29 8.68
CA VAL A 497 16.46 -14.01 10.00
C VAL A 497 14.96 -14.30 9.98
N ALA A 498 14.24 -13.83 8.95
CA ALA A 498 12.80 -14.09 8.79
C ALA A 498 12.45 -15.57 8.69
N ALA A 499 13.34 -16.36 8.07
CA ALA A 499 13.16 -17.79 7.86
C ALA A 499 13.46 -18.66 9.09
N SER A 500 14.30 -18.15 10.01
CA SER A 500 14.73 -18.87 11.20
C SER A 500 13.59 -19.09 12.20
N SER A 501 13.64 -20.24 12.85
CA SER A 501 12.80 -20.64 13.98
C SER A 501 13.33 -20.12 15.32
N ASN A 502 14.59 -19.69 15.38
CA ASN A 502 15.27 -19.17 16.55
C ASN A 502 15.92 -17.80 16.25
N PRO A 503 15.12 -16.74 16.01
CA PRO A 503 15.63 -15.42 15.61
C PRO A 503 16.57 -14.75 16.63
N SER A 504 16.52 -15.11 17.91
CA SER A 504 17.42 -14.57 18.94
C SER A 504 18.88 -15.05 18.81
N GLN A 505 19.16 -16.06 17.99
CA GLN A 505 20.56 -16.45 17.69
C GLN A 505 21.30 -15.40 16.85
N PHE A 506 20.57 -14.47 16.20
CA PHE A 506 21.16 -13.46 15.33
C PHE A 506 21.43 -12.15 16.05
N VAL A 507 22.59 -11.56 15.75
CA VAL A 507 22.96 -10.18 16.08
C VAL A 507 22.78 -9.37 14.81
N VAL A 508 21.85 -8.41 14.84
CA VAL A 508 21.43 -7.62 13.66
C VAL A 508 21.59 -6.12 13.90
N PRO A 509 21.67 -5.27 12.85
CA PRO A 509 21.95 -3.84 12.99
C PRO A 509 20.96 -3.05 13.87
N SER A 510 19.77 -3.59 14.11
CA SER A 510 18.78 -2.99 15.02
C SER A 510 19.09 -3.19 16.50
N ASP A 511 19.96 -4.13 16.87
CA ASP A 511 20.31 -4.38 18.27
C ASP A 511 21.14 -3.22 18.84
N GLN A 512 20.86 -2.82 20.09
CA GLN A 512 21.50 -1.63 20.70
C GLN A 512 23.02 -1.78 20.89
N ASP A 513 23.50 -3.00 21.09
CA ASP A 513 24.90 -3.40 21.25
C ASP A 513 25.54 -3.90 19.95
N PHE A 514 24.84 -3.83 18.79
CA PHE A 514 25.32 -4.33 17.50
C PHE A 514 26.73 -3.83 17.15
N THR A 515 26.98 -2.51 17.28
CA THR A 515 28.30 -1.94 16.96
C THR A 515 29.40 -2.44 17.90
N THR A 516 29.07 -2.67 19.18
CA THR A 516 30.02 -3.23 20.14
C THR A 516 30.39 -4.66 19.76
N ILE A 517 29.40 -5.50 19.46
CA ILE A 517 29.61 -6.89 19.04
C ILE A 517 30.34 -6.97 17.70
N LEU A 518 29.99 -6.11 16.73
CA LEU A 518 30.64 -6.04 15.43
C LEU A 518 32.12 -5.66 15.52
N ASN A 519 32.53 -4.89 16.54
CA ASN A 519 33.93 -4.49 16.70
C ASN A 519 34.83 -5.59 17.24
N ASP A 520 34.28 -6.53 18.03
CA ASP A 520 34.98 -7.68 18.59
C ASP A 520 34.04 -8.90 18.70
N PRO A 521 33.76 -9.59 17.57
CA PRO A 521 32.79 -10.69 17.55
C PRO A 521 33.20 -11.87 18.44
N GLY A 522 34.50 -12.17 18.53
CA GLY A 522 35.03 -13.29 19.32
C GLY A 522 34.79 -13.08 20.81
N ALA A 523 35.13 -11.90 21.34
CA ALA A 523 34.88 -11.58 22.75
C ALA A 523 33.38 -11.57 23.10
N ALA A 524 32.52 -11.27 22.13
CA ALA A 524 31.06 -11.29 22.30
C ALA A 524 30.43 -12.69 22.17
N GLY A 525 31.22 -13.73 21.89
CA GLY A 525 30.73 -15.11 21.75
C GLY A 525 30.04 -15.40 20.41
N VAL A 526 30.26 -14.56 19.40
CA VAL A 526 29.79 -14.82 18.04
C VAL A 526 30.56 -16.00 17.47
N LYS A 527 29.84 -17.00 16.96
CA LYS A 527 30.41 -18.20 16.35
C LYS A 527 30.50 -18.10 14.83
N TYR A 528 29.51 -17.47 14.20
CA TYR A 528 29.42 -17.37 12.75
C TYR A 528 29.20 -15.93 12.27
N LEU A 529 29.86 -15.58 11.17
CA LEU A 529 29.64 -14.36 10.41
C LEU A 529 29.00 -14.75 9.07
N LEU A 530 27.82 -14.20 8.80
CA LEU A 530 27.17 -14.32 7.49
C LEU A 530 27.62 -13.15 6.63
N THR A 531 28.34 -13.45 5.55
CA THR A 531 28.99 -12.44 4.72
C THR A 531 28.50 -12.50 3.29
N VAL A 532 28.50 -11.32 2.65
CA VAL A 532 28.09 -11.10 1.26
C VAL A 532 29.22 -10.38 0.51
N PRO A 533 29.31 -10.50 -0.83
CA PRO A 533 30.32 -9.80 -1.60
C PRO A 533 30.32 -8.31 -1.33
N ASN A 534 31.51 -7.70 -1.20
CA ASN A 534 31.67 -6.26 -1.02
C ASN A 534 31.55 -5.50 -2.36
N THR A 535 30.43 -5.72 -3.05
CA THR A 535 30.07 -5.10 -4.33
C THR A 535 28.57 -4.86 -4.39
N GLY A 536 28.15 -3.88 -5.18
CA GLY A 536 26.73 -3.56 -5.32
C GLY A 536 26.13 -3.18 -3.97
N ARG A 537 25.00 -3.79 -3.59
CA ARG A 537 24.36 -3.49 -2.29
C ARG A 537 25.20 -3.93 -1.09
N GLY A 538 26.08 -4.92 -1.27
CA GLY A 538 26.97 -5.41 -0.23
C GLY A 538 28.02 -4.37 0.21
N GLU A 539 28.22 -3.28 -0.52
CA GLU A 539 29.06 -2.15 -0.08
C GLU A 539 28.49 -1.43 1.15
N SER A 540 27.16 -1.50 1.34
CA SER A 540 26.47 -0.89 2.49
C SER A 540 26.41 -1.78 3.73
N ASP A 541 26.69 -3.08 3.55
CA ASP A 541 26.69 -4.09 4.61
C ASP A 541 27.66 -3.69 5.74
N ALA A 542 27.18 -3.66 6.97
CA ALA A 542 27.98 -3.21 8.11
C ALA A 542 29.19 -4.12 8.38
N VAL A 543 29.09 -5.42 8.09
CA VAL A 543 30.21 -6.36 8.22
C VAL A 543 31.29 -6.03 7.20
N ASN A 544 30.91 -5.79 5.93
CA ASN A 544 31.85 -5.35 4.90
C ASN A 544 32.46 -3.97 5.22
N ARG A 545 31.66 -3.01 5.72
CA ARG A 545 32.19 -1.70 6.10
C ARG A 545 33.19 -1.78 7.26
N ARG A 546 32.98 -2.69 8.21
CA ARG A 546 33.92 -2.90 9.33
C ARG A 546 35.14 -3.72 8.93
N TYR A 547 34.95 -4.72 8.09
CA TYR A 547 35.93 -5.70 7.66
C TYR A 547 35.90 -5.85 6.12
N PRO A 548 36.55 -4.95 5.36
CA PRO A 548 36.39 -4.89 3.90
C PRO A 548 36.78 -6.14 3.12
N THR A 549 37.65 -6.99 3.69
CA THR A 549 38.12 -8.24 3.06
C THR A 549 37.45 -9.48 3.64
N ILE A 550 36.43 -9.34 4.50
CA ILE A 550 35.82 -10.46 5.23
C ILE A 550 35.29 -11.54 4.29
N TYR A 551 34.64 -11.14 3.19
CA TYR A 551 34.09 -12.06 2.21
C TYR A 551 35.17 -12.84 1.44
N ASP A 552 36.36 -12.26 1.27
CA ASP A 552 37.43 -12.87 0.48
C ASP A 552 38.31 -13.79 1.32
N ASN A 553 38.62 -13.40 2.55
CA ASN A 553 39.63 -14.09 3.36
C ASN A 553 39.32 -14.16 4.87
N GLY A 554 38.10 -13.85 5.30
CA GLY A 554 37.72 -13.88 6.71
C GLY A 554 38.36 -12.78 7.57
N ALA A 555 38.99 -11.79 6.94
CA ALA A 555 39.60 -10.60 7.55
C ALA A 555 40.50 -10.89 8.76
N THR A 556 41.16 -12.06 8.77
CA THR A 556 42.03 -12.56 9.86
C THR A 556 41.37 -12.79 11.22
N ILE A 557 40.06 -12.55 11.35
CA ILE A 557 39.28 -12.78 12.57
C ILE A 557 38.46 -14.07 12.51
N SER A 558 38.44 -14.72 11.35
CA SER A 558 37.54 -15.84 11.07
C SER A 558 38.10 -16.75 9.97
N THR A 559 37.66 -18.02 9.96
CA THR A 559 38.01 -19.03 8.96
C THR A 559 36.77 -19.44 8.17
N LEU A 560 36.92 -19.70 6.86
CA LEU A 560 35.77 -20.08 6.04
C LEU A 560 35.24 -21.44 6.49
N ALA A 561 33.97 -21.47 6.92
CA ALA A 561 33.29 -22.71 7.28
C ALA A 561 32.71 -23.38 6.02
N PHE A 562 31.94 -22.64 5.23
CA PHE A 562 31.35 -23.11 3.97
C PHE A 562 30.83 -21.96 3.11
N GLU A 563 30.65 -22.23 1.82
CA GLU A 563 30.06 -21.32 0.83
C GLU A 563 28.73 -21.89 0.35
N VAL A 564 27.72 -21.03 0.21
CA VAL A 564 26.38 -21.39 -0.27
C VAL A 564 26.07 -20.56 -1.51
N PRO A 565 26.20 -21.14 -2.72
CA PRO A 565 25.77 -20.49 -3.95
C PRO A 565 24.26 -20.21 -3.92
N THR A 566 23.84 -19.05 -4.39
CA THR A 566 22.43 -18.68 -4.42
C THR A 566 21.74 -19.14 -5.69
N THR A 567 20.46 -19.50 -5.57
CA THR A 567 19.56 -19.78 -6.69
C THR A 567 18.61 -18.60 -6.98
N GLY A 568 18.58 -17.60 -6.10
CA GLY A 568 17.63 -16.50 -6.15
C GLY A 568 18.10 -15.30 -6.98
N ALA A 569 17.17 -14.65 -7.66
CA ALA A 569 17.43 -13.37 -8.31
C ALA A 569 17.75 -12.28 -7.28
N ASP A 570 18.70 -11.41 -7.61
CA ASP A 570 19.17 -10.30 -6.77
C ASP A 570 19.63 -10.70 -5.36
N GLN A 571 19.97 -11.97 -5.12
CA GLN A 571 20.58 -12.45 -3.88
C GLN A 571 22.10 -12.65 -4.04
N PRO A 572 22.88 -12.53 -2.96
CA PRO A 572 24.32 -12.78 -3.01
C PRO A 572 24.62 -14.28 -2.84
N ASN A 573 25.79 -14.71 -3.32
CA ASN A 573 26.38 -15.94 -2.80
C ASN A 573 26.81 -15.69 -1.35
N TRP A 574 26.50 -16.64 -0.47
CA TRP A 574 26.79 -16.52 0.95
C TRP A 574 28.11 -17.20 1.27
N ARG A 575 28.96 -16.54 2.04
CA ARG A 575 30.11 -17.18 2.70
C ARG A 575 29.93 -17.09 4.19
N ILE A 576 29.99 -18.25 4.84
CA ILE A 576 29.84 -18.36 6.28
C ILE A 576 31.22 -18.57 6.87
N TYR A 577 31.62 -17.65 7.73
CA TYR A 577 32.90 -17.68 8.42
C TYR A 577 32.71 -18.05 9.88
N GLN A 578 33.53 -18.95 10.40
CA GLN A 578 33.61 -19.26 11.82
C GLN A 578 34.61 -18.31 12.48
N VAL A 579 34.20 -17.61 13.53
CA VAL A 579 35.07 -16.69 14.27
C VAL A 579 36.17 -17.48 14.99
N VAL A 580 37.40 -16.96 14.96
CA VAL A 580 38.54 -17.54 15.68
C VAL A 580 38.57 -16.95 17.09
N ASP A 581 38.68 -17.83 18.10
CA ASP A 581 38.81 -17.46 19.51
C ASP A 581 40.13 -16.73 19.83
#